data_AF-X1MG92-F1
#
_entry.id   AF-X1MG92-F1
#
_cell.length_a   1.000
_cell.length_b   1.000
_cell.length_c   1.000
_cell.angle_alpha   90.00
_cell.angle_beta   90.00
_cell.angle_gamma   90.00
#
_symmetry.space_group_name_H-M   'P 1'
#
loop_
_entity.id
_entity.type
_entity.pdbx_description
1 polymer ?
#
loop_
_entity_poly.entity_id
_entity_poly.type
_entity_poly.pdbx_seq_one_letter_code
_entity_poly.pdbx_strand_id
1 'polypeptide(L)'
;MYGTPWHGNAGFASPERAPLTRIYFLKKGQKNSLHLKRNAEAVEHLFTCSFSSFYRTEAIDFSLGFLGKIAKTVPCCELSFVPDKRVIDFIQKLEG
;
A
#
# COMPACT_ATOMS: atom_id res chain seq x y z
N MET A 1 -22.55 0.42 -6.97
CA MET A 1 -22.25 -0.40 -5.78
C MET A 1 -21.16 0.35 -5.01
N TYR A 2 -21.48 0.93 -3.84
CA TYR A 2 -20.56 1.75 -3.05
C TYR A 2 -20.20 1.01 -1.76
N GLY A 3 -18.93 0.67 -1.57
CA GLY A 3 -18.34 0.20 -0.31
C GLY A 3 -18.51 -1.29 -0.01
N THR A 4 -17.48 -1.88 0.61
CA THR A 4 -17.54 -3.19 1.28
C THR A 4 -18.60 -3.18 2.39
N PRO A 5 -19.16 -4.34 2.81
CA PRO A 5 -20.34 -4.43 3.67
C PRO A 5 -20.11 -4.04 5.15
N TRP A 6 -19.09 -3.24 5.45
CA TRP A 6 -18.88 -2.64 6.75
C TRP A 6 -19.56 -1.27 6.76
N HIS A 7 -20.85 -1.24 7.10
CA HIS A 7 -21.56 0.01 7.32
C HIS A 7 -20.80 0.78 8.40
N GLY A 8 -20.30 1.97 8.06
CA GLY A 8 -19.37 2.79 8.85
C GLY A 8 -19.91 3.33 10.18
N ASN A 9 -20.92 2.69 10.76
CA ASN A 9 -21.50 3.06 12.06
C ASN A 9 -20.61 2.72 13.26
N ALA A 10 -19.51 2.00 13.04
CA ALA A 10 -18.56 1.63 14.09
C ALA A 10 -17.49 2.70 14.35
N GLY A 11 -17.45 3.80 13.58
CA GLY A 11 -16.48 4.88 13.75
C GLY A 11 -15.02 4.52 13.38
N PHE A 12 -14.78 3.34 12.81
CA PHE A 12 -13.43 2.87 12.44
C PHE A 12 -12.94 3.37 11.07
N ALA A 13 -13.77 4.10 10.33
CA ALA A 13 -13.42 4.67 9.03
C ALA A 13 -13.65 6.18 9.05
N SER A 14 -12.68 6.93 8.54
CA SER A 14 -12.82 8.38 8.30
C SER A 14 -13.16 8.63 6.83
N PRO A 15 -14.16 9.48 6.51
CA PRO A 15 -14.44 9.92 5.16
C PRO A 15 -13.46 11.00 4.67
N GLU A 16 -12.55 11.47 5.54
CA GLU A 16 -11.52 12.44 5.18
C GLU A 16 -10.55 11.88 4.14
N ARG A 17 -9.87 12.79 3.46
CA ARG A 17 -8.89 12.46 2.41
C ARG A 17 -7.56 13.12 2.72
N ALA A 18 -6.49 12.40 2.46
CA ALA A 18 -5.13 12.90 2.51
C ALA A 18 -4.37 12.48 1.24
N PRO A 19 -3.37 13.25 0.79
CA PRO A 19 -2.53 12.84 -0.32
C PRO A 19 -1.76 11.56 0.03
N LEU A 20 -1.72 10.61 -0.90
CA LEU A 20 -0.92 9.40 -0.75
C LEU A 20 0.53 9.67 -1.18
N THR A 21 1.41 9.89 -0.20
CA THR A 21 2.81 10.28 -0.44
C THR A 21 3.74 9.08 -0.61
N ARG A 22 3.41 7.93 0.00
CA ARG A 22 4.22 6.70 -0.07
C ARG A 22 3.40 5.47 0.32
N ILE A 23 3.80 4.30 -0.20
CA ILE A 23 3.28 2.99 0.22
C ILE A 23 4.43 2.14 0.77
N TYR A 24 4.22 1.53 1.94
CA TYR A 24 5.18 0.62 2.58
C TYR A 24 4.64 -0.80 2.62
N PHE A 25 5.38 -1.75 2.05
CA PHE A 25 5.18 -3.18 2.27
C PHE A 25 5.98 -3.61 3.49
N LEU A 26 5.28 -4.06 4.53
CA LEU A 26 5.89 -4.38 5.82
C LEU A 26 6.56 -5.75 5.78
N LYS A 27 7.81 -5.81 6.22
CA LYS A 27 8.57 -7.05 6.40
C LYS A 27 9.31 -7.02 7.72
N LYS A 28 9.16 -8.04 8.56
CA LYS A 28 9.96 -8.13 9.78
C LYS A 28 11.43 -8.34 9.43
N GLY A 29 12.32 -7.63 10.10
CA GLY A 29 13.76 -7.78 9.93
C GLY A 29 14.53 -7.42 11.19
N GLN A 30 15.86 -7.59 11.13
CA GLN A 30 16.74 -7.35 12.27
C GLN A 30 17.11 -5.86 12.43
N LYS A 31 16.83 -5.04 11.42
CA LYS A 31 17.06 -3.60 11.41
C LYS A 31 16.00 -2.88 10.59
N ASN A 32 15.78 -1.61 10.92
CA ASN A 32 14.95 -0.71 10.13
C ASN A 32 15.69 -0.32 8.85
N SER A 33 15.11 -0.63 7.70
CA SER A 33 15.68 -0.22 6.41
C SER A 33 14.58 -0.10 5.36
N LEU A 34 14.79 0.81 4.41
CA LEU A 34 13.88 1.07 3.32
C LEU A 34 14.51 0.61 1.99
N HIS A 35 13.74 -0.13 1.19
CA HIS A 35 14.13 -0.50 -0.16
C HIS A 35 13.06 -0.07 -1.15
N LEU A 36 13.40 0.82 -2.08
CA LEU A 36 12.49 1.24 -3.14
C LEU A 36 12.23 0.06 -4.09
N LYS A 37 10.97 -0.26 -4.33
CA LYS A 37 10.57 -1.31 -5.26
C LYS A 37 10.57 -0.79 -6.68
N ARG A 38 10.89 -1.66 -7.64
CA ARG A 38 10.63 -1.36 -9.05
C ARG A 38 9.13 -1.33 -9.29
N ASN A 39 8.67 -0.56 -10.27
CA ASN A 39 7.22 -0.41 -10.54
C ASN A 39 6.51 -1.75 -10.74
N ALA A 40 7.13 -2.71 -11.42
CA ALA A 40 6.56 -4.04 -11.62
C ALA A 40 6.38 -4.81 -10.29
N GLU A 41 7.39 -4.78 -9.41
CA GLU A 41 7.33 -5.42 -8.08
C GLU A 41 6.27 -4.74 -7.21
N ALA A 42 6.15 -3.41 -7.29
CA ALA A 42 5.13 -2.67 -6.59
C ALA A 42 3.72 -3.08 -7.04
N VAL A 43 3.49 -3.22 -8.36
CA VAL A 43 2.21 -3.70 -8.92
C VAL A 43 1.91 -5.11 -8.43
N GLU A 44 2.88 -6.02 -8.45
CA GLU A 44 2.74 -7.39 -7.96
C GLU A 44 2.30 -7.43 -6.49
N HIS A 45 2.99 -6.70 -5.62
CA HIS A 45 2.66 -6.65 -4.20
C HIS A 45 1.28 -6.02 -3.95
N LEU A 46 0.95 -4.91 -4.63
CA LEU A 46 -0.36 -4.28 -4.52
C LEU A 46 -1.49 -5.20 -4.98
N PHE A 47 -1.28 -5.92 -6.09
CA PHE A 47 -2.26 -6.86 -6.62
C PHE A 47 -2.47 -8.05 -5.68
N THR A 48 -1.39 -8.54 -5.06
CA THR A 48 -1.45 -9.59 -4.02
C THR A 48 -2.22 -9.14 -2.77
N CYS A 49 -2.19 -7.85 -2.45
CA CYS A 49 -2.98 -7.25 -1.37
C CYS A 49 -4.41 -6.88 -1.78
N SER A 50 -4.82 -7.13 -3.03
CA SER A 50 -6.13 -6.74 -3.57
C SER A 50 -7.07 -7.94 -3.71
N PHE A 51 -8.36 -7.71 -3.48
CA PHE A 51 -9.41 -8.70 -3.73
C PHE A 51 -9.94 -8.54 -5.16
N SER A 52 -9.21 -9.06 -6.13
CA SER A 52 -9.56 -8.97 -7.55
C SER A 52 -10.58 -10.04 -7.99
N SER A 53 -11.50 -9.69 -8.88
CA SER A 53 -12.40 -10.65 -9.52
C SER A 53 -11.68 -11.42 -10.62
N PHE A 54 -10.96 -12.49 -10.28
CA PHE A 54 -10.08 -13.25 -11.20
C PHE A 54 -10.79 -13.90 -12.41
N TYR A 55 -12.13 -13.99 -12.38
CA TYR A 55 -12.96 -14.59 -13.43
C TYR A 55 -13.49 -13.55 -14.45
N ARG A 56 -13.00 -12.31 -14.40
CA ARG A 56 -13.32 -11.24 -15.35
C ARG A 56 -12.03 -10.59 -15.84
N THR A 57 -11.70 -10.81 -17.10
CA THR A 57 -10.48 -10.26 -17.72
C THR A 57 -10.46 -8.74 -17.64
N GLU A 58 -11.58 -8.08 -17.88
CA GLU A 58 -11.69 -6.62 -17.86
C GLU A 58 -11.41 -6.04 -16.47
N ALA A 59 -11.80 -6.77 -15.41
CA ALA A 59 -11.52 -6.38 -14.03
C ALA A 59 -10.04 -6.51 -13.70
N ILE A 60 -9.38 -7.55 -14.20
CA ILE A 60 -7.92 -7.74 -14.06
C ILE A 60 -7.18 -6.62 -14.80
N ASP A 61 -7.53 -6.35 -16.06
CA ASP A 61 -6.89 -5.32 -16.88
C ASP A 61 -7.03 -3.93 -16.25
N PHE A 62 -8.22 -3.60 -15.76
CA PHE A 62 -8.45 -2.37 -15.01
C PHE A 62 -7.56 -2.30 -13.76
N SER A 63 -7.51 -3.38 -12.98
CA SER A 63 -6.76 -3.43 -11.73
C SER A 63 -5.26 -3.24 -11.99
N LEU A 64 -4.68 -4.00 -12.93
CA LEU A 64 -3.27 -3.86 -13.31
C LEU A 64 -2.95 -2.48 -13.86
N GLY A 65 -3.83 -1.91 -14.69
CA GLY A 65 -3.67 -0.56 -15.22
C GLY A 65 -3.71 0.52 -14.14
N PHE A 66 -4.63 0.39 -13.17
CA PHE A 66 -4.76 1.33 -12.05
C PHE A 66 -3.57 1.23 -11.08
N LEU A 67 -3.21 0.01 -10.67
CA LEU A 67 -2.05 -0.23 -9.80
C LEU A 67 -0.75 0.21 -10.47
N GLY A 68 -0.64 0.03 -11.79
CA GLY A 68 0.48 0.51 -12.59
C GLY A 68 0.60 2.04 -12.59
N LYS A 69 -0.52 2.78 -12.55
CA LYS A 69 -0.50 4.24 -12.36
C LYS A 69 0.00 4.59 -10.97
N ILE A 70 -0.53 3.95 -9.92
CA ILE A 70 -0.09 4.17 -8.53
C ILE A 70 1.42 3.96 -8.40
N ALA A 71 1.94 2.82 -8.87
CA ALA A 71 3.36 2.49 -8.76
C ALA A 71 4.29 3.47 -9.52
N LYS A 72 3.77 4.17 -10.54
CA LYS A 72 4.53 5.20 -11.27
C LYS A 72 4.48 6.57 -10.59
N THR A 73 3.43 6.86 -9.83
CA THR A 73 3.20 8.20 -9.23
C THR A 73 3.53 8.27 -7.74
N VAL A 74 3.47 7.13 -7.04
CA VAL A 74 3.70 7.03 -5.59
C VAL A 74 4.88 6.09 -5.37
N PRO A 75 5.92 6.51 -4.61
CA PRO A 75 7.01 5.62 -4.25
C PRO A 75 6.48 4.45 -3.41
N CYS A 76 6.75 3.23 -3.88
CA CYS A 76 6.43 1.99 -3.18
C CYS A 76 7.71 1.38 -2.63
N CYS A 77 7.75 1.09 -1.34
CA CYS A 77 8.96 0.62 -0.67
C CYS A 77 8.68 -0.63 0.17
N GLU A 78 9.66 -1.53 0.28
CA GLU A 78 9.68 -2.50 1.38
C GLU A 78 10.31 -1.85 2.61
N LEU A 79 9.57 -1.89 3.71
CA LEU A 79 10.04 -1.49 5.03
C LEU A 79 10.39 -2.75 5.80
N SER A 80 11.69 -3.05 5.87
CA SER A 80 12.19 -4.00 6.86
C SER A 80 12.13 -3.31 8.21
N PHE A 81 11.41 -3.87 9.18
CA PHE A 81 11.24 -3.27 10.51
C PHE A 81 11.55 -4.23 11.65
N VAL A 82 12.13 -3.67 12.71
CA VAL A 82 12.10 -4.27 14.05
C VAL A 82 10.76 -3.86 14.70
N PRO A 83 9.99 -4.78 15.30
CA PRO A 83 8.65 -4.50 15.81
C PRO A 83 8.69 -3.74 17.15
N ASP A 84 9.27 -2.54 17.15
CA ASP A 84 9.31 -1.62 18.27
C ASP A 84 9.16 -0.16 17.79
N LYS A 85 9.12 0.77 18.74
CA LYS A 85 8.85 2.19 18.47
C LYS A 85 9.89 2.86 17.56
N ARG A 86 11.10 2.32 17.44
CA ARG A 86 12.17 2.93 16.62
C ARG A 86 11.82 2.96 15.14
N VAL A 87 10.88 2.13 14.68
CA VAL A 87 10.38 2.19 13.29
C VAL A 87 9.60 3.48 13.02
N ILE A 88 8.92 4.03 14.04
CA ILE A 88 8.16 5.28 13.90
C ILE A 88 9.12 6.44 13.71
N ASP A 89 10.14 6.55 14.56
CA ASP A 89 11.19 7.57 14.43
C ASP A 89 11.93 7.46 13.09
N PHE A 90 12.12 6.22 12.60
CA PHE A 90 12.73 5.97 11.30
C PHE A 90 11.88 6.49 10.14
N ILE A 91 10.55 6.28 10.18
CA ILE A 91 9.63 6.78 9.14
C ILE A 91 9.55 8.31 9.19
N GLN A 92 9.38 8.92 10.36
CA GLN A 92 9.27 10.37 10.50
C GLN A 92 10.49 11.12 9.97
N LYS A 93 11.70 10.56 10.16
CA LYS A 93 12.94 11.13 9.59
C LYS A 93 13.04 11.05 8.07
N LEU A 94 12.26 10.18 7.42
CA LEU A 94 12.21 10.07 5.96
C LEU A 94 11.18 11.01 5.34
N GLU A 95 10.27 11.57 6.15
CA GLU A 95 9.19 12.46 5.74
C GLU A 95 9.49 13.94 6.01
N GLY A 96 10.51 14.25 6.83
CA GLY A 96 11.06 15.60 7.03
C GLY A 96 12.05 15.99 5.95
#